data_AF-A0A970BFX3-F1
#
_entry.id   AF-A0A970BFX3-F1
#
_cell.length_a   1.000
_cell.length_b   1.000
_cell.length_c   1.000
_cell.angle_alpha   90.00
_cell.angle_beta   90.00
_cell.angle_gamma   90.00
#
_symmetry.space_group_name_H-M   'P 1'
#
loop_
_entity.id
_entity.type
_entity.pdbx_description
1 polymer ?
#
loop_
_entity_poly.entity_id
_entity_poly.type
_entity_poly.pdbx_seq_one_letter_code
_entity_poly.pdbx_strand_id
1 'polypeptide(L)' 'MVEIICKWWSDKLNIGVTEDKRVFTLINNKPVQLIKEFHMMRTHYRIPGTSRRISDLTINKNISIQHKVIQQYCPF' A
#
# COMPACT_ATOMS: atom_id res chain seq x y z
N MET A 1 11.65 16.42 -5.90
CA MET A 1 11.76 15.10 -5.24
C MET A 1 10.35 14.69 -4.86
N VAL A 2 9.83 13.60 -5.41
CA VAL A 2 8.52 13.07 -4.99
C VAL A 2 8.81 11.88 -4.08
N GLU A 3 8.42 12.02 -2.81
CA GLU A 3 8.58 10.98 -1.80
C GLU A 3 7.23 10.32 -1.53
N ILE A 4 7.19 9.00 -1.62
CA ILE A 4 6.01 8.25 -1.18
C ILE A 4 6.26 7.81 0.26
N ILE A 5 5.66 8.56 1.19
CA ILE A 5 5.77 8.32 2.63
C ILE A 5 4.54 7.58 3.10
N CYS A 6 4.73 6.35 3.56
CA CYS A 6 3.69 5.57 4.19
C CYS A 6 3.59 5.95 5.67
N LYS A 7 2.45 6.50 6.07
CA LYS A 7 2.09 6.68 7.49
C LYS A 7 2.19 5.35 8.25
N TRP A 8 1.82 4.27 7.56
CA TRP A 8 1.70 2.93 8.09
C TRP A 8 2.27 1.93 7.10
N TRP A 9 3.12 1.02 7.55
CA TRP A 9 3.71 -0.02 6.71
C TRP A 9 3.69 -1.39 7.41
N SER A 10 3.41 -2.42 6.62
CA SER A 10 3.45 -3.83 7.02
C SER A 10 4.50 -4.56 6.18
N ASP A 11 5.64 -4.93 6.78
CA ASP A 11 6.68 -5.70 6.08
C ASP A 11 6.21 -7.11 5.73
N LYS A 12 5.40 -7.73 6.60
CA LYS A 12 4.84 -9.07 6.37
C LYS A 12 4.03 -9.15 5.08
N LEU A 13 3.32 -8.07 4.76
CA LEU A 13 2.44 -8.00 3.59
C LEU A 13 3.06 -7.20 2.43
N ASN A 14 4.17 -6.50 2.66
CA ASN A 14 4.74 -5.49 1.76
C ASN A 14 3.69 -4.46 1.30
N ILE A 15 2.91 -3.93 2.26
CA ILE A 15 1.84 -2.96 2.02
C ILE A 15 2.03 -1.73 2.90
N GLY A 16 1.82 -0.56 2.30
CA GLY A 16 1.86 0.74 2.95
C GLY A 16 0.58 1.53 2.77
N VAL A 17 0.20 2.30 3.77
CA VAL A 17 -0.87 3.30 3.69
C VAL A 17 -0.25 4.68 3.93
N THR A 18 -0.51 5.58 3.00
CA THR A 18 -0.09 6.99 3.02
C THR A 18 -1.04 7.85 3.84
N GLU A 19 -0.65 9.08 4.17
CA GLU A 19 -1.51 9.99 4.94
C GLU A 19 -2.83 10.34 4.24
N ASP A 20 -2.81 10.44 2.91
CA ASP A 20 -3.99 10.68 2.08
C ASP A 20 -4.78 9.40 1.77
N LYS A 21 -4.56 8.35 2.56
CA LYS A 21 -5.27 7.07 2.53
C LYS A 21 -5.10 6.27 1.23
N ARG A 22 -4.09 6.57 0.40
CA ARG A 22 -3.71 5.67 -0.70
C ARG A 22 -2.95 4.48 -0.15
N VAL A 23 -3.22 3.31 -0.72
CA VAL A 23 -2.55 2.07 -0.33
C VAL A 23 -1.58 1.67 -1.43
N PHE A 24 -0.36 1.35 -1.06
CA PHE A 24 0.71 0.93 -1.95
C PHE A 24 1.21 -0.46 -1.56
N THR A 25 1.75 -1.19 -2.53
CA THR A 25 2.51 -2.42 -2.30
C THR A 25 3.83 -2.36 -3.05
N LEU A 26 4.83 -3.13 -2.62
CA LEU A 26 6.08 -3.27 -3.37
C LEU A 26 6.04 -4.56 -4.19
N ILE A 27 6.11 -4.42 -5.52
CA ILE A 27 6.26 -5.54 -6.47
C ILE A 27 7.60 -5.35 -7.15
N ASN A 28 8.52 -6.31 -6.99
CA ASN A 28 9.89 -6.21 -7.52
C ASN A 28 10.59 -4.89 -7.14
N ASN A 29 10.48 -4.49 -5.87
CA ASN A 29 10.98 -3.21 -5.32
C ASN A 29 10.41 -1.94 -5.98
N LYS A 30 9.33 -2.04 -6.78
CA LYS A 30 8.62 -0.90 -7.34
C LYS A 30 7.32 -0.67 -6.57
N PRO A 31 7.03 0.55 -6.12
CA PRO A 31 5.76 0.85 -5.47
C PRO A 31 4.65 0.83 -6.52
N VAL A 32 3.60 0.08 -6.22
CA VAL A 32 2.40 -0.04 -7.02
C VAL A 32 1.23 0.40 -6.16
N GLN A 33 0.48 1.39 -6.64
CA GLN A 33 -0.74 1.83 -5.96
C GLN A 33 -1.83 0.77 -6.14
N LEU A 34 -2.46 0.37 -5.03
CA LEU A 34 -3.60 -0.54 -5.04
C LEU A 34 -4.89 0.21 -5.36
N ILE A 35 -5.78 -0.48 -6.06
CA ILE A 35 -7.11 0.04 -6.40
C ILE A 35 -8.07 -0.35 -5.29
N LYS A 36 -8.75 0.65 -4.72
CA LYS A 36 -9.79 0.42 -3.73
C LYS A 36 -11.05 -0.09 -4.42
N GLU A 37 -11.51 -1.27 -4.03
CA GLU A 37 -12.73 -1.90 -4.53
C GLU A 37 -13.66 -2.22 -3.36
N PHE A 38 -14.97 -2.08 -3.58
CA PHE A 38 -15.97 -2.53 -2.61
C PHE A 38 -16.56 -3.84 -3.08
N HIS A 39 -16.46 -4.88 -2.25
CA HIS A 39 -16.91 -6.23 -2.58
C HIS A 39 -17.43 -6.92 -1.33
N MET A 40 -18.58 -7.62 -1.44
CA MET A 40 -19.22 -8.31 -0.30
C MET A 40 -19.37 -7.42 0.94
N MET A 41 -19.86 -6.19 0.75
CA MET A 41 -20.05 -5.20 1.82
C MET A 41 -18.75 -4.79 2.55
N ARG A 42 -17.58 -4.99 1.94
CA ARG A 42 -16.27 -4.68 2.54
C ARG A 42 -15.31 -4.03 1.56
N THR A 43 -14.38 -3.23 2.12
CA THR A 43 -13.32 -2.61 1.35
C THR A 43 -12.18 -3.60 1.11
N HIS A 44 -11.81 -3.74 -0.16
CA HIS A 44 -10.66 -4.52 -0.60
C HIS A 44 -9.72 -3.63 -1.41
N TYR A 45 -8.44 -3.97 -1.38
CA TYR A 45 -7.40 -3.31 -2.16
C TYR A 45 -6.86 -4.32 -3.17
N ARG A 46 -7.12 -4.08 -4.44
CA ARG A 46 -6.70 -4.95 -5.54
C ARG A 46 -5.38 -4.46 -6.13
N ILE A 47 -4.49 -5.41 -6.45
CA ILE A 47 -3.28 -5.13 -7.20
C ILE A 47 -3.67 -4.97 -8.69
N PRO A 48 -3.37 -3.81 -9.32
CA PRO A 48 -3.65 -3.59 -10.74
C PRO A 48 -3.11 -4.73 -11.62
N GLY A 49 -3.88 -5.13 -12.63
CA GLY A 49 -3.49 -6.22 -13.53
C GLY A 49 -3.58 -7.64 -12.94
N THR A 50 -4.00 -7.79 -11.68
CA THR A 50 -4.22 -9.11 -11.07
C THR A 50 -5.59 -9.22 -10.40
N SER A 51 -6.01 -10.46 -10.13
CA SER A 51 -7.19 -10.77 -9.31
C SER A 51 -6.88 -10.79 -7.81
N ARG A 52 -5.63 -10.51 -7.42
CA ARG A 52 -5.20 -10.55 -6.01
C ARG A 52 -5.76 -9.35 -5.26
N ARG A 53 -6.46 -9.62 -4.17
CA ARG A 53 -7.09 -8.62 -3.30
C ARG A 53 -6.58 -8.76 -1.88
N ILE A 54 -6.42 -7.65 -1.19
CA ILE A 54 -6.13 -7.58 0.25
C ILE A 54 -7.30 -6.91 0.95
N SER A 55 -7.84 -7.54 1.99
CA SER A 55 -8.90 -6.92 2.79
C SER A 55 -8.34 -5.81 3.69
N ASP A 56 -9.12 -4.76 3.89
CA ASP A 56 -8.82 -3.68 4.83
C ASP A 56 -8.56 -4.18 6.27
N LEU A 57 -9.30 -5.21 6.71
CA LEU A 57 -9.11 -5.86 8.01
C LEU A 57 -7.71 -6.45 8.19
N THR A 58 -7.14 -7.01 7.11
CA THR A 58 -5.80 -7.61 7.14
C THR A 58 -4.73 -6.53 7.27
N ILE A 59 -4.95 -5.37 6.64
CA ILE A 59 -4.05 -4.21 6.72
C ILE A 59 -4.08 -3.65 8.13
N ASN A 60 -5.26 -3.34 8.68
CA ASN A 60 -5.41 -2.72 10.01
C ASN A 60 -4.80 -3.56 11.16
N LYS A 61 -4.72 -4.89 11.02
CA LYS A 61 -4.21 -5.79 12.07
C LYS A 61 -2.69 -5.98 12.09
N ASN A 62 -1.98 -5.69 11.00
CA ASN A 62 -0.57 -6.09 10.83
C ASN A 62 0.37 -4.92 10.53
N ILE A 63 0.02 -3.70 10.94
CA ILE A 63 0.84 -2.52 10.71
C ILE A 63 1.87 -2.39 11.84
N SER A 64 3.15 -2.33 11.48
CA SER A 64 4.25 -2.37 12.46
C SER A 64 5.18 -1.17 12.37
N ILE A 65 5.29 -0.54 11.20
CA ILE A 65 6.20 0.58 10.98
C ILE A 65 5.41 1.85 10.68
N GLN A 66 5.72 2.92 11.40
CA GLN A 66 5.22 4.25 11.13
C GLN A 66 6.23 5.01 10.26
N HIS A 67 5.75 5.82 9.31
CA HIS A 67 6.57 6.73 8.49
C HIS A 67 7.66 6.06 7.64
N LYS A 68 7.33 4.96 6.95
CA LYS A 68 8.27 4.31 6.01
C LYS A 68 8.29 5.05 4.67
N VAL A 69 9.46 5.49 4.22
CA VAL A 69 9.68 6.00 2.87
C VAL A 69 9.85 4.80 1.92
N ILE A 70 8.98 4.67 0.92
CA ILE A 70 9.01 3.53 -0.02
C ILE A 70 9.52 3.90 -1.40
N GLN A 71 9.64 5.19 -1.70
CA GLN A 71 10.33 5.69 -2.88
C GLN A 71 10.74 7.14 -2.68
N GLN A 72 11.95 7.45 -3.12
CA GLN A 72 12.48 8.80 -3.22
C GLN A 72 12.87 8.99 -4.69
N TYR A 73 12.09 9.75 -5.45
CA TYR A 73 12.46 10.07 -6.84
C TYR A 73 13.42 11.26 -6.85
N CYS A 74 14.69 11.03 -7.22
CA CYS A 74 15.63 12.06 -7.66
C CYS A 74 15.57 12.14 -9.19
N PRO A 75 14.98 13.19 -9.79
CA PRO A 75 15.13 13.44 -11.21
C PRO A 75 16.51 14.06 -11.42
N PHE A 76 17.46 13.29 -11.96
CA PHE A 76 18.61 13.83 -12.69
C PHE A 76 18.38 13.58 -14.17
#